data_AF-A0A645JHS7-F1
#
_entry.id   AF-A0A645JHS7-F1
#
_cell.length_a   1.000
_cell.length_b   1.000
_cell.length_c   1.000
_cell.angle_alpha   90.00
_cell.angle_beta   90.00
_cell.angle_gamma   90.00
#
_symmetry.space_group_name_H-M   'P 1'
#
loop_
_entity.id
_entity.type
_entity.pdbx_description
1 polymer ?
#
loop_
_entity_poly.entity_id
_entity_poly.type
_entity_poly.pdbx_seq_one_letter_code
_entity_poly.pdbx_strand_id
1 'polypeptide(L)'
;MAKEPHFVFTDQKNMMIYCGYAIFNESAEELKILKRILESKVFDYYMQNTSKPYSSGYLSYAKNYVKNFGICELTENDRYFLLNGATKKEVDDFLVEKYGLNLKGEQLK
;
A
#
# COMPACT_ATOMS: atom_id res chain seq x y z
N MET A 1 -14.03 -8.86 5.48
CA MET A 1 -12.97 -7.83 5.52
C MET A 1 -11.67 -8.47 5.08
N ALA A 2 -10.86 -7.80 4.26
CA ALA A 2 -9.59 -8.34 3.76
C ALA A 2 -8.58 -8.48 4.92
N LYS A 3 -7.75 -9.52 4.88
CA LYS A 3 -6.65 -9.72 5.84
C LYS A 3 -5.40 -8.92 5.47
N GLU A 4 -5.25 -8.61 4.19
CA GLU A 4 -4.16 -7.83 3.63
C GLU A 4 -4.68 -6.49 3.09
N PRO A 5 -3.84 -5.45 2.96
CA PRO A 5 -4.21 -4.17 2.37
C PRO A 5 -4.76 -4.36 0.95
N HIS A 6 -5.89 -3.70 0.66
CA HIS A 6 -6.52 -3.73 -0.66
C HIS A 6 -7.02 -2.35 -1.04
N PHE A 7 -6.58 -1.86 -2.19
CA PHE A 7 -6.89 -0.52 -2.69
C PHE A 7 -7.46 -0.62 -4.10
N VAL A 8 -8.41 0.26 -4.43
CA VAL A 8 -9.06 0.28 -5.75
C VAL A 8 -8.66 1.53 -6.49
N PHE A 9 -8.21 1.36 -7.74
CA PHE A 9 -8.00 2.47 -8.67
C PHE A 9 -9.24 2.63 -9.55
N THR A 10 -9.63 3.86 -9.82
CA THR A 10 -10.71 4.20 -10.74
C THR A 10 -10.42 5.54 -11.42
N ASP A 11 -10.71 5.64 -12.71
CA ASP A 11 -10.69 6.89 -13.49
C ASP A 11 -12.09 7.50 -13.63
N GLN A 12 -13.10 6.86 -13.03
CA GLN A 12 -14.49 7.30 -13.08
C GLN A 12 -14.71 8.49 -12.15
N LYS A 13 -14.67 9.70 -12.70
CA LYS A 13 -14.82 10.96 -11.94
C LYS A 13 -16.14 11.09 -11.16
N ASN A 14 -17.17 10.37 -11.59
CA ASN A 14 -18.50 10.39 -10.96
C ASN A 14 -18.73 9.22 -9.99
N MET A 15 -17.69 8.43 -9.70
CA MET A 15 -17.81 7.32 -8.76
C MET A 15 -18.06 7.87 -7.34
N MET A 16 -19.10 7.36 -6.69
CA MET A 16 -19.37 7.63 -5.29
C MET A 16 -18.75 6.54 -4.42
N ILE A 17 -18.09 6.94 -3.33
CA ILE A 17 -17.63 6.03 -2.28
C ILE A 17 -18.56 6.12 -1.08
N TYR A 18 -18.91 4.98 -0.50
CA TYR A 18 -19.64 4.92 0.77
C TYR A 18 -18.71 4.39 1.85
N CYS A 19 -18.50 5.18 2.90
CA CYS A 19 -17.57 4.92 4.01
C CYS A 19 -16.10 4.76 3.59
N GLY A 20 -15.24 5.67 4.05
CA GLY A 20 -13.79 5.59 3.82
C GLY A 20 -13.19 6.91 3.37
N TYR A 21 -12.12 6.84 2.59
CA TYR A 21 -11.44 7.98 1.99
C TYR A 21 -10.93 7.62 0.60
N ALA A 22 -10.66 8.64 -0.20
CA ALA A 22 -10.04 8.52 -1.51
C ALA A 22 -8.77 9.39 -1.57
N ILE A 23 -7.82 8.97 -2.40
CA ILE A 23 -6.61 9.72 -2.72
C ILE A 23 -6.75 10.20 -4.15
N PHE A 24 -6.55 11.50 -4.37
CA PHE A 24 -6.72 12.14 -5.68
C PHE A 24 -5.39 12.66 -6.20
N ASN A 25 -5.15 12.46 -7.50
CA ASN A 25 -4.04 13.02 -8.24
C ASN A 25 -4.45 13.09 -9.72
N GLU A 26 -3.91 14.04 -10.48
CA GLU A 26 -4.14 14.16 -11.92
C GLU A 26 -3.40 13.06 -12.70
N SER A 27 -2.28 12.56 -12.18
CA SER A 27 -1.51 11.49 -12.79
C SER A 27 -2.07 10.12 -12.40
N ALA A 28 -2.68 9.43 -13.38
CA ALA A 28 -3.10 8.05 -13.23
C ALA A 28 -1.92 7.10 -12.96
N GLU A 29 -0.75 7.42 -13.50
CA GLU A 29 0.48 6.64 -13.27
C GLU A 29 0.92 6.71 -11.80
N GLU A 30 0.95 7.92 -11.21
CA GLU A 30 1.26 8.10 -9.78
C GLU A 30 0.29 7.33 -8.89
N LEU A 31 -1.02 7.37 -9.21
CA LEU A 31 -2.02 6.63 -8.43
C LEU A 31 -1.85 5.11 -8.57
N LYS A 32 -1.49 4.62 -9.76
CA LYS A 32 -1.21 3.19 -9.98
C LYS A 32 0.04 2.75 -9.22
N ILE A 33 1.11 3.54 -9.25
CA ILE A 33 2.34 3.29 -8.47
C ILE A 33 2.01 3.27 -6.98
N LEU A 34 1.30 4.29 -6.48
CA LEU A 34 0.89 4.37 -5.08
C LEU A 34 0.06 3.14 -4.67
N LYS A 35 -0.88 2.70 -5.51
CA LYS A 35 -1.64 1.47 -5.26
C LYS A 35 -0.74 0.25 -5.08
N ARG A 36 0.31 0.08 -5.90
CA ARG A 36 1.27 -1.02 -5.75
C ARG A 36 2.00 -0.97 -4.40
N ILE A 37 2.37 0.23 -3.94
CA ILE A 37 3.04 0.44 -2.65
C ILE A 37 2.08 0.15 -1.49
N LEU A 38 0.86 0.66 -1.54
CA LEU A 38 -0.15 0.48 -0.50
C LEU A 38 -0.70 -0.95 -0.41
N GLU A 39 -0.46 -1.80 -1.41
CA GLU A 39 -0.79 -3.24 -1.38
C GLU A 39 0.43 -4.13 -1.13
N SER A 40 1.55 -3.53 -0.73
CA SER A 40 2.80 -4.23 -0.46
C SER A 40 2.89 -4.77 0.97
N LYS A 41 3.80 -5.73 1.18
CA LYS A 41 4.19 -6.21 2.52
C LYS A 41 4.77 -5.11 3.41
N VAL A 42 5.40 -4.10 2.82
CA VAL A 42 5.94 -2.96 3.58
C VAL A 42 4.81 -2.15 4.20
N PHE A 43 3.76 -1.88 3.42
CA PHE A 43 2.60 -1.17 3.93
C PHE A 43 1.81 -2.02 4.94
N ASP A 44 1.67 -3.32 4.68
CA ASP A 44 1.05 -4.25 5.63
C ASP A 44 1.81 -4.27 6.97
N TYR A 45 3.14 -4.41 6.94
CA TYR A 45 4.00 -4.32 8.12
C TYR A 45 3.80 -3.00 8.88
N TYR A 46 3.77 -1.88 8.17
CA TYR A 46 3.49 -0.57 8.78
C TYR A 46 2.12 -0.55 9.46
N MET A 47 1.08 -1.06 8.81
CA MET A 47 -0.27 -1.09 9.36
C MET A 47 -0.37 -1.99 10.59
N GLN A 48 0.27 -3.16 10.57
CA GLN A 48 0.32 -4.07 11.72
C GLN A 48 0.94 -3.42 12.96
N ASN A 49 1.89 -2.50 12.77
CA ASN A 49 2.62 -1.85 13.87
C ASN A 49 2.03 -0.50 14.31
N THR A 50 1.16 0.13 13.50
CA THR A 50 0.67 1.49 13.77
C THR A 50 -0.85 1.60 13.88
N SER A 51 -1.60 0.63 13.37
CA SER A 51 -3.06 0.68 13.34
C SER A 51 -3.70 0.05 14.57
N LYS A 52 -4.90 0.54 14.91
CA LYS A 52 -5.73 -0.05 15.96
C LYS A 52 -6.41 -1.33 15.45
N PRO A 53 -6.29 -2.45 16.18
CA PRO A 53 -7.03 -3.67 15.88
C PRO A 53 -8.51 -3.55 16.26
N TYR A 54 -9.38 -4.16 15.46
CA TYR A 54 -10.78 -4.43 15.75
C TYR A 54 -10.94 -5.83 16.35
N SER A 55 -12.11 -6.09 16.97
CA SER A 55 -12.47 -7.28 17.74
C SER A 55 -12.48 -8.63 16.98
N SER A 56 -11.87 -8.70 15.80
CA SER A 56 -11.75 -9.92 14.98
C SER A 56 -10.41 -10.00 14.22
N GLY A 57 -9.38 -9.29 14.68
CA GLY A 57 -8.04 -9.31 14.08
C GLY A 57 -7.90 -8.45 12.80
N TYR A 58 -8.88 -7.58 12.51
CA TYR A 58 -8.80 -6.63 11.40
C TYR A 58 -8.18 -5.31 11.84
N LEU A 59 -7.44 -4.65 10.95
CA LEU A 59 -6.83 -3.35 11.22
C LEU A 59 -7.69 -2.20 10.70
N SER A 60 -7.60 -1.05 11.35
CA SER A 60 -8.23 0.19 10.90
C SER A 60 -7.39 0.91 9.85
N TYR A 61 -7.91 1.03 8.64
CA TYR A 61 -7.27 1.79 7.56
C TYR A 61 -7.67 3.26 7.55
N ALA A 62 -8.30 3.79 8.61
CA ALA A 62 -8.71 5.19 8.68
C ALA A 62 -7.55 6.15 8.38
N LYS A 63 -7.86 7.33 7.81
CA LYS A 63 -6.88 8.35 7.39
C LYS A 63 -5.79 8.61 8.44
N ASN A 64 -6.12 8.59 9.73
CA ASN A 64 -5.18 8.86 10.81
C ASN A 64 -4.01 7.87 10.89
N TYR A 65 -4.20 6.63 10.46
CA TYR A 65 -3.17 5.60 10.43
C TYR A 65 -2.36 5.63 9.14
N VAL A 66 -3.01 5.94 8.01
CA VAL A 66 -2.35 5.88 6.69
C VAL A 66 -1.58 7.15 6.34
N LYS A 67 -2.02 8.33 6.81
CA LYS A 67 -1.48 9.63 6.39
C LYS A 67 0.01 9.86 6.67
N ASN A 68 0.59 9.10 7.60
CA ASN A 68 2.00 9.24 8.00
C ASN A 68 2.90 8.17 7.38
N PHE A 69 2.36 7.27 6.56
CA PHE A 69 3.17 6.32 5.81
C PHE A 69 4.04 7.08 4.81
N GLY A 70 5.36 6.96 4.93
CA GLY A 70 6.31 7.59 4.02
C GLY A 70 6.40 6.83 2.70
N ILE A 71 6.48 7.56 1.59
CA ILE A 71 6.74 6.99 0.26
C ILE A 71 8.25 7.10 -0.02
N CYS A 72 8.88 5.98 -0.38
CA CYS A 72 10.30 5.95 -0.76
C CYS A 72 10.57 6.74 -2.05
N GLU A 73 11.82 7.18 -2.23
CA GLU A 73 12.25 7.81 -3.47
C GLU A 73 12.27 6.79 -4.61
N LEU A 74 11.68 7.12 -5.75
CA LEU A 74 11.59 6.25 -6.92
C LEU A 74 12.31 6.89 -8.10
N THR A 75 13.24 6.15 -8.70
CA THR A 75 13.85 6.51 -9.99
C THR A 75 12.90 6.19 -11.15
N GLU A 76 13.19 6.70 -12.35
CA GLU A 76 12.38 6.35 -13.54
C GLU A 76 12.35 4.85 -13.81
N ASN A 77 13.44 4.12 -13.55
CA ASN A 77 13.49 2.67 -13.67
C ASN A 77 12.59 1.97 -12.63
N ASP A 78 12.58 2.48 -11.39
CA ASP A 78 11.70 1.97 -10.34
C ASP A 78 10.22 2.16 -10.71
N ARG A 79 9.89 3.35 -11.22
CA ARG A 79 8.54 3.69 -11.68
C ARG A 79 8.12 2.79 -12.84
N TYR A 80 9.00 2.60 -13.82
CA TYR A 80 8.77 1.68 -14.93
C TYR A 80 8.51 0.26 -14.41
N PHE A 81 9.34 -0.26 -13.51
CA PHE A 81 9.17 -1.59 -12.91
C PHE A 81 7.80 -1.74 -12.21
N LEU A 82 7.38 -0.75 -11.42
CA LEU A 82 6.12 -0.79 -10.68
C LEU A 82 4.88 -0.74 -11.61
N LEU A 83 5.00 -0.16 -12.80
CA LEU A 83 3.91 -0.05 -13.77
C LEU A 83 3.85 -1.22 -14.77
N ASN A 84 4.97 -1.89 -15.05
CA ASN A 84 5.09 -2.81 -16.19
C ASN A 84 5.10 -4.29 -15.77
N GLY A 85 3.96 -4.78 -15.31
CA GLY A 85 3.68 -6.22 -15.26
C GLY A 85 4.41 -7.01 -14.18
N ALA A 86 5.16 -6.36 -13.28
CA ALA A 86 5.75 -7.02 -12.12
C ALA A 86 4.67 -7.76 -11.32
N THR A 87 4.99 -8.95 -10.84
CA THR A 87 4.13 -9.72 -9.94
C THR A 87 4.06 -9.07 -8.56
N LYS A 88 3.08 -9.45 -7.75
CA LYS A 88 2.99 -8.96 -6.35
C LYS A 88 4.26 -9.32 -5.56
N LYS A 89 4.78 -10.53 -5.74
CA LYS A 89 6.00 -10.98 -5.05
C LYS A 89 7.21 -10.14 -5.42
N GLU A 90 7.41 -9.86 -6.70
CA GLU A 90 8.55 -9.03 -7.15
C GLU A 90 8.44 -7.60 -6.61
N VAL A 91 7.24 -7.02 -6.58
CA VAL A 91 7.02 -5.70 -5.98
C VAL A 91 7.25 -5.72 -4.46
N ASP A 92 6.79 -6.76 -3.77
CA ASP A 92 7.04 -6.91 -2.33
C ASP A 92 8.55 -6.99 -2.04
N ASP A 93 9.29 -7.84 -2.76
CA ASP A 93 10.73 -8.00 -2.58
C ASP A 93 11.48 -6.69 -2.88
N PHE A 94 11.13 -6.03 -3.99
CA PHE A 94 11.69 -4.73 -4.39
C PHE A 94 11.46 -3.65 -3.31
N LEU A 95 10.24 -3.52 -2.80
CA LEU A 95 9.92 -2.49 -1.79
C LEU A 95 10.56 -2.82 -0.45
N VAL A 96 10.63 -4.09 -0.04
CA VAL A 96 11.34 -4.48 1.20
C VAL A 96 12.80 -4.05 1.15
N GLU A 97 13.47 -4.26 0.02
CA GLU A 97 14.84 -3.78 -0.21
C GLU A 97 14.91 -2.25 -0.21
N LYS A 98 14.00 -1.57 -0.93
CA LYS A 98 13.99 -0.10 -1.05
C LYS A 98 13.79 0.62 0.28
N TYR A 99 13.01 0.04 1.20
CA TYR A 99 12.81 0.57 2.55
C TYR A 99 13.86 0.05 3.56
N GLY A 100 14.81 -0.80 3.13
CA GLY A 100 15.84 -1.34 4.01
C GLY A 100 15.32 -2.25 5.11
N LEU A 101 14.17 -2.91 4.89
CA LEU A 101 13.53 -3.76 5.89
C LEU A 101 14.08 -5.19 5.84
N ASN A 102 14.26 -5.79 7.01
CA ASN A 102 14.53 -7.22 7.12
C ASN A 102 13.31 -7.95 7.66
N LEU A 103 12.43 -8.38 6.75
CA LEU A 103 11.23 -9.14 7.09
C LEU A 103 11.47 -10.66 7.21
N LYS A 104 12.73 -11.12 7.30
CA LYS A 104 13.04 -12.53 7.56
C LYS A 104 12.93 -12.81 9.06
N GLY A 105 11.84 -13.45 9.49
CA GLY A 105 11.79 -14.13 10.79
C GLY A 105 10.69 -13.74 11.76
N GLU A 106 9.66 -12.99 11.36
CA GLU A 106 8.50 -12.84 12.24
C GLU A 106 7.62 -14.09 12.20
N GLN A 107 7.92 -15.02 13.11
CA GLN A 107 6.87 -15.83 13.72
C GLN A 107 5.84 -14.85 14.28
N LEU A 108 4.67 -14.85 13.64
CA LEU A 108 3.45 -14.23 14.14
C LEU A 108 3.30 -14.59 15.63
N LYS A 109 3.39 -13.57 16.49
CA LYS A 109 2.92 -13.66 17.88
C LYS A 109 1.40 -13.75 17.90
#